data_AF-A0A9E6JTC9-F1
#
_entry.id   AF-A0A9E6JTC9-F1
#
_cell.length_a   1.000
_cell.length_b   1.000
_cell.length_c   1.000
_cell.angle_alpha   90.00
_cell.angle_beta   90.00
_cell.angle_gamma   90.00
#
_symmetry.space_group_name_H-M   'P 1'
#
loop_
_entity.id
_entity.type
_entity.pdbx_description
1 polymer ?
#
loop_
_entity_poly.entity_id
_entity_poly.type
_entity_poly.pdbx_seq_one_letter_code
_entity_poly.pdbx_strand_id
1 'polypeptide(L)' 'MILNSSNPNIILILMESVSADCMVSLNGIKGLMPCLDSLTKESLLFINFYANGFLTEQGIIAFLSSFHAQPQTS' A
#
# COMPACT_ATOMS: atom_id res chain seq x y z
N MET A 1 -7.08 -3.06 -21.79
CA MET A 1 -7.70 -1.94 -21.03
C MET A 1 -7.91 -2.44 -19.62
N ILE A 2 -7.50 -1.70 -18.58
CA ILE A 2 -7.58 -2.17 -17.18
C ILE A 2 -8.98 -1.97 -16.59
N LEU A 3 -9.72 -0.97 -17.08
CA LEU A 3 -11.07 -0.64 -16.60
C LEU A 3 -12.14 -1.03 -17.62
N ASN A 4 -13.20 -1.68 -17.16
CA ASN A 4 -14.34 -2.12 -17.98
C ASN A 4 -15.58 -1.21 -17.84
N SER A 5 -15.54 -0.21 -16.95
CA SER A 5 -16.63 0.74 -16.69
C SER A 5 -16.10 2.18 -16.74
N SER A 6 -16.92 3.12 -17.21
CA SER A 6 -16.62 4.55 -17.16
C SER A 6 -16.65 5.13 -15.75
N ASN A 7 -17.38 4.48 -14.82
CA ASN A 7 -17.47 4.85 -13.41
C ASN A 7 -17.27 3.60 -12.52
N PRO A 8 -16.03 3.15 -12.28
CA PRO A 8 -15.76 2.02 -11.39
C PRO A 8 -15.95 2.41 -9.92
N ASN A 9 -16.31 1.44 -9.08
CA ASN A 9 -16.25 1.60 -7.63
C ASN A 9 -14.78 1.62 -7.19
N ILE A 10 -14.44 2.53 -6.26
CA ILE A 10 -13.09 2.65 -5.72
C ILE A 10 -13.11 2.24 -4.26
N ILE A 11 -12.29 1.25 -3.91
CA ILE A 11 -12.09 0.79 -2.53
C ILE A 11 -10.63 1.03 -2.20
N LEU A 12 -10.39 1.81 -1.15
CA LEU A 12 -9.05 2.09 -0.62
C LEU A 12 -8.85 1.28 0.65
N ILE A 13 -7.84 0.40 0.66
CA ILE A 13 -7.50 -0.43 1.81
C ILE A 13 -6.13 0.02 2.32
N LEU A 14 -6.11 0.59 3.52
CA LEU A 14 -4.89 0.92 4.25
C LEU A 14 -4.64 -0.19 5.27
N MET A 15 -3.48 -0.82 5.20
CA MET A 15 -3.10 -1.88 6.14
C MET A 15 -2.13 -1.32 7.18
N GLU A 16 -2.50 -1.45 8.45
CA GLU A 16 -1.70 -0.98 9.57
C GLU A 16 -0.46 -1.86 9.75
N SER A 17 0.71 -1.23 9.87
CA SER A 17 2.00 -1.89 10.15
C SER A 17 2.41 -3.02 9.19
N VAL A 18 1.96 -2.99 7.93
CA VAL A 18 2.39 -3.95 6.88
C VAL A 18 3.53 -3.36 6.04
N SER A 19 4.65 -4.08 5.96
CA SER A 19 5.81 -3.72 5.12
C SER A 19 5.98 -4.70 3.94
N ALA A 20 6.89 -4.35 3.02
CA ALA A 20 7.25 -5.22 1.89
C ALA A 20 7.79 -6.60 2.35
N ASP A 21 8.43 -6.65 3.52
CA ASP A 21 8.99 -7.88 4.09
C ASP A 21 7.92 -8.92 4.44
N CYS A 22 6.64 -8.52 4.48
CA CYS A 22 5.53 -9.42 4.74
C CYS A 22 5.10 -10.25 3.51
N MET A 23 5.54 -9.89 2.30
CA MET A 23 5.08 -10.49 1.05
C MET A 23 6.21 -11.20 0.32
N VAL A 24 5.95 -12.43 -0.12
CA VAL A 24 6.93 -13.22 -0.91
C VAL A 24 7.18 -12.60 -2.28
N SER A 25 6.15 -12.01 -2.88
CA SER A 25 6.26 -11.31 -4.17
C SER A 25 7.21 -10.10 -4.11
N LEU A 26 7.54 -9.61 -2.91
CA LEU A 26 8.46 -8.51 -2.65
C LEU A 26 9.76 -9.00 -1.98
N ASN A 27 10.08 -10.29 -2.12
CA ASN A 27 11.25 -10.95 -1.52
C ASN A 27 11.23 -11.02 0.02
N GLY A 28 10.05 -10.91 0.62
CA GLY A 28 9.83 -11.04 2.06
C GLY A 28 9.70 -12.46 2.58
N ILE A 29 9.10 -12.60 3.76
CA ILE A 29 8.96 -13.84 4.52
C ILE A 29 7.95 -14.79 3.87
N LYS A 30 8.38 -16.03 3.63
CA LYS A 30 7.53 -17.05 3.00
C LYS A 30 6.31 -17.41 3.86
N GLY A 31 5.12 -17.22 3.29
CA GLY A 31 3.85 -17.70 3.85
C GLY A 31 3.22 -16.79 4.89
N LEU A 32 3.71 -15.56 5.09
CA LEU A 32 3.13 -14.63 6.06
C LEU A 32 1.78 -14.06 5.60
N MET A 33 1.67 -13.67 4.32
CA MET A 33 0.45 -13.09 3.75
C MET A 33 0.01 -13.78 2.44
N PRO A 34 -0.30 -15.09 2.46
CA PRO A 34 -0.52 -15.88 1.24
C PRO A 34 -1.71 -15.39 0.39
N CYS A 35 -2.78 -14.87 1.02
CA CYS A 35 -3.89 -14.28 0.26
C CYS A 35 -3.46 -13.01 -0.47
N LEU A 36 -2.73 -12.11 0.19
CA LEU A 36 -2.27 -10.87 -0.44
C LEU A 36 -1.25 -11.16 -1.56
N ASP A 37 -0.33 -12.10 -1.33
CA ASP A 37 0.58 -12.59 -2.35
C ASP A 37 -0.17 -13.16 -3.57
N SER A 38 -1.28 -13.89 -3.37
CA SER A 38 -2.05 -14.42 -4.50
C SER A 38 -2.68 -13.32 -5.37
N LEU A 39 -3.09 -12.20 -4.78
CA LEU A 39 -3.67 -11.06 -5.50
C LEU A 39 -2.67 -10.40 -6.45
N THR A 40 -1.36 -10.50 -6.17
CA THR A 40 -0.31 -9.91 -7.02
C THR A 40 -0.29 -10.50 -8.44
N LYS A 41 -0.80 -11.72 -8.62
CA LYS A 41 -0.86 -12.40 -9.93
C LYS A 41 -1.92 -11.83 -10.86
N GLU A 42 -2.94 -11.19 -10.30
CA GLU A 42 -4.10 -10.66 -11.02
C GLU A 42 -4.18 -9.13 -10.94
N SER A 43 -3.15 -8.48 -10.39
CA SER A 43 -3.10 -7.04 -10.15
C SER A 43 -1.79 -6.42 -10.62
N LEU A 44 -1.69 -5.10 -10.51
CA LEU A 44 -0.45 -4.37 -10.72
C LEU A 44 0.23 -4.15 -9.37
N LEU A 45 1.37 -4.82 -9.18
CA LEU A 45 2.21 -4.68 -8.00
C LEU A 45 3.26 -3.58 -8.21
N PHE A 46 3.31 -2.61 -7.29
CA PHE A 46 4.36 -1.60 -7.26
C PHE A 46 5.50 -2.04 -6.34
N ILE A 47 6.65 -2.39 -6.91
CA ILE A 47 7.81 -2.90 -6.16
C ILE A 47 8.65 -1.79 -5.50
N ASN A 48 8.50 -0.54 -5.95
CA ASN A 48 9.20 0.64 -5.44
C ASN A 48 8.19 1.64 -4.84
N PHE A 49 7.42 1.19 -3.84
CA PHE A 49 6.43 2.01 -3.14
C PHE A 49 6.89 2.27 -1.70
N TYR A 50 6.95 3.54 -1.32
CA TYR A 50 7.49 3.97 -0.02
C TYR A 50 6.46 4.80 0.73
N ALA A 51 6.35 4.58 2.04
CA ALA A 51 5.52 5.40 2.92
C ALA A 51 6.12 6.81 3.05
N ASN A 52 5.25 7.81 3.18
CA ASN A 52 5.67 9.21 3.38
C ASN A 52 6.23 9.49 4.79
N GLY A 53 6.06 8.55 5.72
CA GLY A 53 6.53 8.65 7.11
C GLY A 53 6.40 7.31 7.84
N PHE A 54 6.82 7.28 9.10
CA PHE A 54 6.81 6.06 9.93
C PHE A 54 5.62 5.98 10.89
N LEU A 55 4.88 7.07 11.06
CA LEU A 55 3.72 7.15 11.95
C LEU A 55 2.42 7.04 11.15
N THR A 56 1.42 6.37 11.73
CA THR A 56 0.08 6.20 11.14
C THR A 56 -0.53 7.55 10.74
N GLU A 57 -0.41 8.56 11.59
CA GLU A 57 -0.94 9.91 11.31
C GLU A 57 -0.31 10.54 10.06
N GLN A 58 1.02 10.40 9.90
CA GLN A 58 1.73 10.90 8.73
C GLN A 58 1.30 10.18 7.44
N GLY A 59 1.13 8.85 7.52
CA GLY A 59 0.69 8.03 6.40
C GLY A 59 -0.73 8.36 5.94
N ILE A 60 -1.68 8.45 6.88
CA ILE A 60 -3.09 8.74 6.59
C ILE A 60 -3.25 10.14 6.01
N ILE A 61 -2.62 11.15 6.60
CA ILE A 61 -2.69 12.53 6.10
C ILE A 61 -2.14 12.58 4.68
N ALA A 62 -0.96 12.02 4.45
CA ALA A 62 -0.34 12.07 3.13
C ALA A 62 -1.17 11.34 2.07
N PHE A 63 -1.75 10.20 2.42
CA PHE A 63 -2.61 9.42 1.55
C PHE A 63 -3.89 10.15 1.16
N LEU A 64 -4.60 10.76 2.11
CA LEU A 64 -5.90 11.38 1.86
C LEU A 64 -5.80 12.80 1.28
N SER A 65 -4.78 13.55 1.67
CA SER A 65 -4.64 14.97 1.27
C SER A 65 -3.71 15.20 0.08
N SER A 66 -3.00 14.18 -0.38
CA SER A 66 -1.90 14.33 -1.36
C SER A 66 -0.85 15.35 -0.90
N PHE A 67 -0.73 15.57 0.42
CA PHE A 67 0.23 16.46 1.03
C PHE A 67 1.39 15.65 1.64
N HIS A 68 2.59 16.21 1.69
CA HIS A 68 3.72 15.48 2.26
C HIS A 68 3.57 15.36 3.78
N ALA A 69 4.14 14.29 4.36
CA ALA A 69 4.18 14.14 5.81
C ALA A 69 4.89 15.35 6.44
N GLN A 70 4.20 16.07 7.34
CA GLN A 70 4.82 17.18 8.03
C GLN A 70 5.81 16.67 9.09
N PRO A 71 6.99 17.29 9.20
CA PRO A 71 7.91 16.99 10.30
C PRO A 71 7.23 17.36 11.62
N GLN A 72 7.23 16.44 12.58
CA GLN A 72 6.84 16.77 13.94
C GLN A 72 8.04 17.42 14.62
N THR A 73 8.02 18.75 14.75
CA THR A 73 8.89 19.45 15.70
C THR A 73 8.37 19.18 17.10
N SER A 74 9.18 18.49 17.91
CA SER A 74 9.04 18.48 19.37
C SER A 74 9.39 19.84 19.96
#